data_AF-A0A1W2EXA3-F1
#
_entry.id   AF-A0A1W2EXA3-F1
#
_cell.length_a   1.000
_cell.length_b   1.000
_cell.length_c   1.000
_cell.angle_alpha   90.00
_cell.angle_beta   90.00
_cell.angle_gamma   90.00
#
_symmetry.space_group_name_H-M   'P 1'
#
loop_
_entity.id
_entity.type
_entity.pdbx_description
1 polymer ?
#
loop_
_entity_poly.entity_id
_entity_poly.type
_entity_poly.pdbx_seq_one_letter_code
_entity_poly.pdbx_strand_id
1 'polypeptide(L)'
;MNTFLLQIKRYFGFSIMTAFMTSVVIFSAAAQSAVAPDKMKLSFFSQVIFGAQKNNLAIVISSDFNGDYTMEGIRKANWTDITDQFELADTKEWKKSGDADISKFVAGGKSLYIGLRYIGKSSTVGPTQRMWGIKDMYVNDNPLPSADWKIVNDSNNFSGAAYTRPKAGGILFRSNQSVIRSESWGIVKVK
;
A
#
# COMPACT_ATOMS: atom_id res chain seq x y z
N MET A 1 56.31 74.16 -43.08
CA MET A 1 56.20 74.62 -44.47
C MET A 1 54.77 74.35 -44.94
N ASN A 2 54.07 75.40 -45.36
CA ASN A 2 52.67 75.44 -45.84
C ASN A 2 52.42 74.52 -47.04
N THR A 3 51.23 73.89 -47.12
CA THR A 3 50.21 74.03 -48.21
C THR A 3 49.07 73.01 -47.98
N PHE A 4 47.84 73.44 -47.64
CA PHE A 4 46.73 73.84 -48.53
C PHE A 4 46.02 72.69 -49.29
N LEU A 5 44.87 72.28 -48.74
CA LEU A 5 43.54 72.09 -49.38
C LEU A 5 43.41 71.36 -50.73
N LEU A 6 42.55 70.33 -50.76
CA LEU A 6 41.39 70.33 -51.67
C LEU A 6 40.19 69.51 -51.11
N GLN A 7 38.99 70.11 -51.24
CA GLN A 7 37.66 69.61 -50.86
C GLN A 7 37.19 68.43 -51.77
N ILE A 8 36.14 67.66 -51.45
CA ILE A 8 34.71 67.97 -51.70
C ILE A 8 33.80 66.93 -50.98
N LYS A 9 32.96 67.41 -50.04
CA LYS A 9 31.49 67.23 -49.86
C LYS A 9 30.87 65.87 -50.31
N ARG A 10 29.98 65.17 -49.57
CA ARG A 10 28.87 65.66 -48.72
C ARG A 10 28.02 64.48 -48.16
N TYR A 11 27.39 64.73 -47.01
CA TYR A 11 26.12 64.20 -46.45
C TYR A 11 26.06 62.88 -45.64
N PHE A 12 26.00 63.10 -44.31
CA PHE A 12 24.95 62.69 -43.35
C PHE A 12 24.58 61.20 -43.20
N GLY A 13 24.88 60.68 -42.00
CA GLY A 13 24.27 59.46 -41.47
C GLY A 13 24.77 59.16 -40.06
N PHE A 14 24.14 59.77 -39.05
CA PHE A 14 24.28 59.37 -37.65
C PHE A 14 23.67 57.97 -37.51
N SER A 15 24.47 56.95 -37.17
CA SER A 15 23.94 55.69 -36.66
C SER A 15 24.74 55.27 -35.44
N ILE A 16 24.08 55.45 -34.29
CA ILE A 16 24.47 54.98 -32.97
C ILE A 16 24.57 53.45 -33.04
N MET A 17 25.77 52.91 -32.90
CA MET A 17 25.96 51.46 -32.85
C MET A 17 25.73 50.99 -31.40
N THR A 18 24.53 50.51 -31.13
CA THR A 18 24.13 49.91 -29.85
C THR A 18 24.89 48.60 -29.65
N ALA A 19 25.66 48.52 -28.56
CA ALA A 19 26.32 47.28 -28.15
C ALA A 19 25.28 46.28 -27.61
N PHE A 20 25.12 45.13 -28.29
CA PHE A 20 24.37 44.00 -27.77
C PHE A 20 25.25 43.22 -26.78
N MET A 21 25.01 43.40 -25.48
CA MET A 21 25.51 42.51 -24.43
C MET A 21 24.67 41.23 -24.45
N THR A 22 25.20 40.12 -24.95
CA THR A 22 24.58 38.81 -24.76
C THR A 22 24.93 38.27 -23.38
N SER A 23 24.01 38.40 -22.43
CA SER A 23 24.09 37.68 -21.15
C SER A 23 23.74 36.22 -21.39
N VAL A 24 24.73 35.33 -21.27
CA VAL A 24 24.48 33.89 -21.18
C VAL A 24 24.04 33.60 -19.75
N VAL A 25 22.75 33.35 -19.55
CA VAL A 25 22.24 32.82 -18.28
C VAL A 25 22.41 31.31 -18.32
N ILE A 26 23.39 30.80 -17.60
CA ILE A 26 23.52 29.36 -17.35
C ILE A 26 22.51 29.01 -16.26
N PHE A 27 21.39 28.39 -16.63
CA PHE A 27 20.53 27.70 -15.68
C PHE A 27 21.22 26.39 -15.30
N SER A 28 21.93 26.37 -14.19
CA SER A 28 22.31 25.12 -13.54
C SER A 28 21.03 24.46 -13.03
N ALA A 29 20.55 23.42 -13.72
CA ALA A 29 19.58 22.51 -13.12
C ALA A 29 20.29 21.79 -11.98
N ALA A 30 20.10 22.28 -10.74
CA ALA A 30 20.37 21.45 -9.59
C ALA A 30 19.46 20.22 -9.72
N ALA A 31 20.04 19.06 -9.99
CA ALA A 31 19.36 17.80 -9.79
C ALA A 31 19.08 17.70 -8.29
N GLN A 32 17.92 18.22 -7.87
CA GLN A 32 17.35 17.90 -6.57
C GLN A 32 17.27 16.37 -6.57
N SER A 33 18.14 15.72 -5.79
CA SER A 33 17.96 14.30 -5.50
C SER A 33 16.57 14.20 -4.90
N ALA A 34 15.60 13.69 -5.67
CA ALA A 34 14.29 13.38 -5.15
C ALA A 34 14.56 12.41 -3.99
N VAL A 35 14.38 12.87 -2.76
CA VAL A 35 14.29 11.99 -1.61
C VAL A 35 13.15 11.06 -1.98
N ALA A 36 13.48 9.80 -2.27
CA ALA A 36 12.44 8.82 -2.52
C ALA A 36 11.49 8.91 -1.32
N PRO A 37 10.17 9.06 -1.53
CA PRO A 37 9.24 9.15 -0.42
C PRO A 37 9.51 7.98 0.52
N ASP A 38 9.58 8.25 1.84
CA ASP A 38 9.83 7.22 2.84
C ASP A 38 8.96 6.01 2.52
N LYS A 39 9.61 4.88 2.25
CA LYS A 39 8.91 3.66 1.84
C LYS A 39 8.01 3.22 2.97
N MET A 40 6.70 3.19 2.72
CA MET A 40 5.73 2.68 3.65
C MET A 40 5.81 1.16 3.63
N LYS A 41 6.29 0.58 4.73
CA LYS A 41 6.52 -0.87 4.86
C LYS A 41 5.46 -1.49 5.74
N LEU A 42 4.85 -2.57 5.28
CA LEU A 42 3.96 -3.43 6.05
C LEU A 42 4.68 -4.72 6.41
N SER A 43 4.61 -5.14 7.66
CA SER A 43 5.10 -6.44 8.13
C SER A 43 4.25 -7.00 9.26
N PHE A 44 4.30 -8.31 9.47
CA PHE A 44 3.55 -9.03 10.50
C PHE A 44 4.15 -10.42 10.77
N PHE A 45 3.59 -11.12 11.76
CA PHE A 45 3.81 -12.55 11.96
C PHE A 45 2.55 -13.33 11.62
N SER A 46 2.73 -14.46 10.95
CA SER A 46 1.64 -15.40 10.64
C SER A 46 1.91 -16.79 11.19
N GLN A 47 0.84 -17.53 11.40
CA GLN A 47 0.86 -18.96 11.75
C GLN A 47 -0.32 -19.63 11.06
N VAL A 48 -0.14 -20.88 10.64
CA VAL A 48 -1.22 -21.68 10.07
C VAL A 48 -1.35 -23.04 10.74
N ILE A 49 -2.56 -23.41 11.11
CA ILE A 49 -2.84 -24.65 11.84
C ILE A 49 -4.14 -25.27 11.37
N PHE A 50 -4.21 -26.60 11.48
CA PHE A 50 -5.36 -27.40 11.05
C PHE A 50 -5.72 -27.27 9.57
N GLY A 51 -6.46 -28.25 9.06
CA GLY A 51 -6.92 -28.26 7.67
C GLY A 51 -5.81 -28.26 6.62
N ALA A 52 -6.22 -28.28 5.36
CA ALA A 52 -5.28 -28.34 4.24
C ALA A 52 -5.69 -27.50 3.02
N GLN A 53 -6.80 -26.77 3.09
CA GLN A 53 -7.23 -25.89 2.01
C GLN A 53 -6.24 -24.73 1.81
N LYS A 54 -5.81 -24.51 0.57
CA LYS A 54 -4.82 -23.48 0.20
C LYS A 54 -5.52 -22.15 -0.12
N ASN A 55 -4.77 -21.06 -0.01
CA ASN A 55 -5.16 -19.72 -0.46
C ASN A 55 -6.45 -19.22 0.22
N ASN A 56 -6.60 -19.49 1.53
CA ASN A 56 -7.75 -19.04 2.31
C ASN A 56 -7.54 -17.71 3.01
N LEU A 57 -6.30 -17.25 3.15
CA LEU A 57 -5.97 -15.95 3.70
C LEU A 57 -5.38 -15.09 2.58
N ALA A 58 -5.85 -13.85 2.49
CA ALA A 58 -5.28 -12.83 1.65
C ALA A 58 -5.04 -11.55 2.47
N ILE A 59 -3.92 -10.89 2.19
CA ILE A 59 -3.62 -9.55 2.67
C ILE A 59 -3.99 -8.59 1.55
N VAL A 60 -4.94 -7.70 1.82
CA VAL A 60 -5.50 -6.79 0.81
C VAL A 60 -5.42 -5.34 1.26
N ILE A 61 -5.38 -4.43 0.30
CA ILE A 61 -5.38 -2.98 0.54
C ILE A 61 -6.50 -2.32 -0.26
N SER A 62 -7.15 -1.32 0.32
CA SER A 62 -8.11 -0.47 -0.36
C SER A 62 -7.90 1.00 0.00
N SER A 63 -8.01 1.87 -0.99
CA SER A 63 -8.03 3.34 -0.83
C SER A 63 -9.41 3.96 -1.06
N ASP A 64 -10.41 3.13 -1.35
CA ASP A 64 -11.77 3.53 -1.70
C ASP A 64 -12.85 2.90 -0.80
N PHE A 65 -12.47 2.02 0.12
CA PHE A 65 -13.36 1.54 1.16
C PHE A 65 -13.86 2.72 2.00
N ASN A 66 -15.18 2.87 2.06
CA ASN A 66 -15.85 4.04 2.62
C ASN A 66 -16.17 3.89 4.13
N GLY A 67 -15.78 2.78 4.75
CA GLY A 67 -16.07 2.50 6.16
C GLY A 67 -17.41 1.80 6.42
N ASP A 68 -18.11 1.34 5.38
CA ASP A 68 -19.28 0.45 5.53
C ASP A 68 -18.83 -0.97 5.88
N TYR A 69 -18.82 -1.27 7.17
CA TYR A 69 -18.41 -2.58 7.71
C TYR A 69 -19.49 -3.68 7.60
N THR A 70 -20.49 -3.51 6.74
CA THR A 70 -21.33 -4.64 6.31
C THR A 70 -20.61 -5.50 5.28
N MET A 71 -21.00 -6.78 5.17
CA MET A 71 -20.45 -7.66 4.12
C MET A 71 -20.69 -7.11 2.70
N GLU A 72 -21.81 -6.42 2.49
CA GLU A 72 -22.12 -5.78 1.21
C GLU A 72 -21.18 -4.59 0.93
N GLY A 73 -21.01 -3.69 1.91
CA GLY A 73 -20.09 -2.55 1.80
C GLY A 73 -18.64 -2.98 1.54
N ILE A 74 -18.16 -4.00 2.25
CA ILE A 74 -16.82 -4.54 2.07
C ILE A 74 -16.64 -5.09 0.65
N ARG A 75 -17.61 -5.86 0.12
CA ARG A 75 -17.52 -6.46 -1.23
C ARG A 75 -17.62 -5.44 -2.36
N LYS A 76 -18.23 -4.27 -2.12
CA LYS A 76 -18.34 -3.19 -3.10
C LYS A 76 -17.05 -2.40 -3.30
N ALA A 77 -16.17 -2.37 -2.31
CA ALA A 77 -14.90 -1.65 -2.40
C ALA A 77 -13.87 -2.38 -3.27
N ASN A 78 -12.90 -1.63 -3.81
CA ASN A 78 -11.81 -2.20 -4.59
C ASN A 78 -10.66 -2.60 -3.67
N TRP A 79 -10.46 -3.91 -3.52
CA TRP A 79 -9.39 -4.50 -2.74
C TRP A 79 -8.29 -5.04 -3.65
N THR A 80 -7.09 -4.46 -3.55
CA THR A 80 -5.91 -5.01 -4.21
C THR A 80 -5.28 -6.08 -3.33
N ASP A 81 -5.13 -7.29 -3.87
CA ASP A 81 -4.42 -8.38 -3.20
C ASP A 81 -2.91 -8.16 -3.30
N ILE A 82 -2.23 -8.18 -2.16
CA ILE A 82 -0.78 -8.00 -2.03
C ILE A 82 -0.13 -9.16 -1.28
N THR A 83 -0.83 -10.30 -1.18
CA THR A 83 -0.37 -11.47 -0.42
C THR A 83 0.97 -12.00 -0.93
N ASP A 84 1.23 -11.86 -2.24
CA ASP A 84 2.46 -12.27 -2.91
C ASP A 84 3.71 -11.48 -2.49
N GLN A 85 3.55 -10.36 -1.80
CA GLN A 85 4.65 -9.57 -1.23
C GLN A 85 5.11 -10.09 0.14
N PHE A 86 4.48 -11.16 0.65
CA PHE A 86 4.75 -11.69 1.98
C PHE A 86 5.08 -13.18 1.97
N GLU A 87 5.92 -13.56 2.91
CA GLU A 87 6.14 -14.95 3.27
C GLU A 87 5.16 -15.40 4.37
N LEU A 88 4.04 -15.99 3.97
CA LEU A 88 3.11 -16.59 4.93
C LEU A 88 3.65 -17.89 5.53
N ALA A 89 3.27 -18.18 6.77
CA ALA A 89 3.55 -19.44 7.42
C ALA A 89 2.89 -20.61 6.69
N ASP A 90 3.58 -21.75 6.67
CA ASP A 90 3.12 -23.04 6.15
C ASP A 90 2.99 -24.11 7.25
N THR A 91 3.42 -23.78 8.47
CA THR A 91 3.33 -24.61 9.67
C THR A 91 2.54 -23.92 10.79
N LYS A 92 2.39 -24.62 11.94
CA LYS A 92 2.30 -23.96 13.26
C LYS A 92 3.58 -23.15 13.48
N GLU A 93 4.07 -22.74 14.63
CA GLU A 93 5.19 -21.76 14.67
C GLU A 93 4.88 -20.42 13.98
N TRP A 94 5.38 -19.34 14.56
CA TRP A 94 5.17 -18.01 14.03
C TRP A 94 6.27 -17.67 13.02
N LYS A 95 5.89 -17.30 11.80
CA LYS A 95 6.80 -16.86 10.75
C LYS A 95 6.64 -15.36 10.50
N LYS A 96 7.76 -14.63 10.46
CA LYS A 96 7.78 -13.21 10.05
C LYS A 96 7.50 -13.11 8.54
N SER A 97 6.65 -12.17 8.14
CA SER A 97 6.18 -12.01 6.76
C SER A 97 7.22 -11.44 5.78
N GLY A 98 8.28 -10.81 6.30
CA GLY A 98 9.09 -9.85 5.53
C GLY A 98 8.43 -8.48 5.45
N ASP A 99 9.08 -7.55 4.76
CA ASP A 99 8.65 -6.16 4.63
C ASP A 99 8.14 -5.88 3.21
N ALA A 100 6.84 -5.62 3.07
CA ALA A 100 6.23 -5.26 1.79
C ALA A 100 6.16 -3.73 1.63
N ASP A 101 6.58 -3.23 0.47
CA ASP A 101 6.49 -1.81 0.11
C ASP A 101 5.06 -1.48 -0.39
N ILE A 102 4.31 -0.77 0.45
CA ILE A 102 2.93 -0.37 0.18
C ILE A 102 2.81 1.11 -0.23
N SER A 103 3.92 1.82 -0.46
CA SER A 103 3.92 3.25 -0.82
C SER A 103 3.06 3.57 -2.03
N LYS A 104 3.03 2.68 -3.02
CA LYS A 104 2.24 2.87 -4.26
C LYS A 104 0.72 2.94 -4.01
N PHE A 105 0.24 2.46 -2.87
CA PHE A 105 -1.17 2.48 -2.51
C PHE A 105 -1.56 3.74 -1.71
N VAL A 106 -0.57 4.53 -1.27
CA VAL A 106 -0.78 5.80 -0.57
C VAL A 106 -1.07 6.90 -1.59
N ALA A 107 -2.24 6.83 -2.22
CA ALA A 107 -2.62 7.80 -3.23
C ALA A 107 -3.12 9.12 -2.59
N GLY A 108 -2.36 10.20 -2.78
CA GLY A 108 -2.87 11.58 -2.80
C GLY A 108 -3.76 12.03 -1.62
N GLY A 109 -3.48 11.58 -0.39
CA GLY A 109 -4.24 11.97 0.80
C GLY A 109 -5.54 11.20 1.06
N LYS A 110 -5.84 10.16 0.26
CA LYS A 110 -6.95 9.24 0.54
C LYS A 110 -6.64 8.37 1.75
N SER A 111 -7.69 7.96 2.45
CA SER A 111 -7.55 6.98 3.52
C SER A 111 -7.05 5.64 2.98
N LEU A 112 -6.24 4.96 3.78
CA LEU A 112 -5.68 3.66 3.43
C LEU A 112 -6.18 2.61 4.42
N TYR A 113 -6.75 1.54 3.90
CA TYR A 113 -7.23 0.41 4.67
C TYR A 113 -6.44 -0.84 4.33
N ILE A 114 -6.06 -1.60 5.36
CA ILE A 114 -5.51 -2.94 5.24
C ILE A 114 -6.59 -3.93 5.65
N GLY A 115 -6.76 -5.01 4.89
CA GLY A 115 -7.67 -6.10 5.16
C GLY A 115 -6.95 -7.44 5.30
N LEU A 116 -7.33 -8.21 6.31
CA LEU A 116 -7.12 -9.65 6.42
C LEU A 116 -8.36 -10.34 5.89
N ARG A 117 -8.37 -10.69 4.61
CA ARG A 117 -9.51 -11.36 3.98
C ARG A 117 -9.35 -12.86 4.13
N TYR A 118 -10.32 -13.50 4.77
CA TYR A 118 -10.43 -14.94 4.83
C TYR A 118 -11.54 -15.45 3.91
N ILE A 119 -11.24 -16.40 3.03
CA ILE A 119 -12.22 -17.12 2.22
C ILE A 119 -11.95 -18.62 2.33
N GLY A 120 -12.81 -19.33 3.04
CA GLY A 120 -12.88 -20.78 3.04
C GLY A 120 -13.82 -21.27 1.94
N LYS A 121 -13.36 -22.19 1.08
CA LYS A 121 -14.21 -22.79 0.05
C LYS A 121 -15.01 -23.96 0.63
N SER A 122 -16.22 -24.13 0.13
CA SER A 122 -17.03 -25.30 0.43
C SER A 122 -16.40 -26.57 -0.15
N SER A 123 -16.55 -27.71 0.52
CA SER A 123 -16.16 -29.03 0.04
C SER A 123 -17.10 -30.09 0.62
N THR A 124 -17.31 -31.18 -0.11
CA THR A 124 -18.07 -32.35 0.36
C THR A 124 -17.16 -33.45 0.91
N VAL A 125 -15.90 -33.50 0.48
CA VAL A 125 -14.93 -34.57 0.82
C VAL A 125 -13.66 -34.04 1.49
N GLY A 126 -13.57 -32.73 1.73
CA GLY A 126 -12.37 -32.05 2.21
C GLY A 126 -11.48 -31.47 1.09
N PRO A 127 -10.29 -30.95 1.40
CA PRO A 127 -9.75 -30.78 2.76
C PRO A 127 -10.52 -29.74 3.55
N THR A 128 -10.44 -29.83 4.88
CA THR A 128 -11.00 -28.82 5.78
C THR A 128 -10.22 -27.50 5.70
N GLN A 129 -10.91 -26.44 6.10
CA GLN A 129 -10.40 -25.08 6.13
C GLN A 129 -9.32 -24.88 7.19
N ARG A 130 -8.33 -24.03 6.86
CA ARG A 130 -7.19 -23.73 7.75
C ARG A 130 -7.52 -22.65 8.76
N MET A 131 -7.00 -22.79 9.97
CA MET A 131 -6.97 -21.72 10.97
C MET A 131 -5.73 -20.87 10.73
N TRP A 132 -5.91 -19.55 10.74
CA TRP A 132 -4.82 -18.58 10.56
C TRP A 132 -4.73 -17.67 11.76
N GLY A 133 -3.52 -17.48 12.28
CA GLY A 133 -3.18 -16.46 13.25
C GLY A 133 -2.34 -15.38 12.58
N ILE A 134 -2.63 -14.11 12.90
CA ILE A 134 -1.86 -12.94 12.49
C ILE A 134 -1.63 -12.07 13.73
N LYS A 135 -0.38 -11.67 13.98
CA LYS A 135 -0.04 -10.81 15.12
C LYS A 135 1.09 -9.86 14.78
N ASP A 136 1.35 -8.93 15.70
CA ASP A 136 2.49 -8.03 15.67
C ASP A 136 2.61 -7.35 14.29
N MET A 137 1.51 -6.74 13.84
CA MET A 137 1.45 -6.02 12.56
C MET A 137 2.02 -4.62 12.72
N TYR A 138 2.82 -4.19 11.75
CA TYR A 138 3.48 -2.89 11.76
C TYR A 138 3.35 -2.19 10.42
N VAL A 139 3.26 -0.85 10.48
CA VAL A 139 3.44 0.04 9.35
C VAL A 139 4.52 1.04 9.71
N ASN A 140 5.66 1.02 9.01
CA ASN A 140 6.84 1.84 9.33
C ASN A 140 7.21 1.75 10.82
N ASP A 141 7.29 0.53 11.36
CA ASP A 141 7.57 0.25 12.77
C ASP A 141 6.53 0.78 13.78
N ASN A 142 5.45 1.41 13.33
CA ASN A 142 4.31 1.75 14.16
C ASN A 142 3.40 0.52 14.28
N PRO A 143 3.10 0.04 15.50
CA PRO A 143 2.24 -1.11 15.67
C PRO A 143 0.82 -0.80 15.21
N LEU A 144 0.13 -1.82 14.69
CA LEU A 144 -1.30 -1.85 14.44
C LEU A 144 -1.96 -2.82 15.44
N PRO A 145 -2.27 -2.39 16.68
CA PRO A 145 -2.86 -3.22 17.72
C PRO A 145 -4.12 -3.94 17.24
N SER A 146 -4.31 -5.21 17.61
CA SER A 146 -5.49 -6.00 17.21
C SER A 146 -6.84 -5.42 17.69
N ALA A 147 -6.80 -4.50 18.67
CA ALA A 147 -7.97 -3.76 19.13
C ALA A 147 -8.54 -2.79 18.06
N ASP A 148 -7.68 -2.27 17.18
CA ASP A 148 -8.07 -1.27 16.17
C ASP A 148 -8.74 -1.89 14.94
N TRP A 149 -8.50 -3.19 14.73
CA TRP A 149 -9.08 -3.94 13.63
C TRP A 149 -10.57 -4.15 13.83
N LYS A 150 -11.38 -3.79 12.85
CA LYS A 150 -12.80 -4.13 12.78
C LYS A 150 -12.95 -5.54 12.22
N ILE A 151 -13.57 -6.42 12.99
CA ILE A 151 -13.85 -7.80 12.60
C ILE A 151 -15.27 -7.87 12.06
N VAL A 152 -15.41 -8.41 10.86
CA VAL A 152 -16.69 -8.67 10.20
C VAL A 152 -16.70 -10.13 9.75
N ASN A 153 -17.69 -10.89 10.20
CA ASN A 153 -17.86 -12.30 9.86
C ASN A 153 -19.15 -12.46 9.06
N ASP A 154 -19.11 -13.22 7.97
CA ASP A 154 -20.31 -13.56 7.20
C ASP A 154 -21.22 -14.47 8.05
N SER A 155 -22.52 -14.16 8.07
CA SER A 155 -23.51 -14.93 8.82
C SER A 155 -23.69 -16.36 8.29
N ASN A 156 -23.23 -16.63 7.06
CA ASN A 156 -23.27 -17.96 6.44
C ASN A 156 -22.07 -18.83 6.80
N ASN A 157 -21.14 -18.34 7.63
CA ASN A 157 -20.05 -19.17 8.12
C ASN A 157 -20.60 -20.35 8.94
N PHE A 158 -19.85 -21.46 8.95
CA PHE A 158 -20.15 -22.55 9.89
C PHE A 158 -20.08 -22.06 11.34
N SER A 159 -20.90 -22.64 12.21
CA SER A 159 -20.91 -22.25 13.62
C SER A 159 -19.51 -22.35 14.23
N GLY A 160 -19.05 -21.26 14.84
CA GLY A 160 -17.70 -21.13 15.42
C GLY A 160 -16.59 -20.82 14.41
N ALA A 161 -16.89 -20.74 13.10
CA ALA A 161 -15.94 -20.30 12.08
C ALA A 161 -15.96 -18.77 11.95
N ALA A 162 -14.96 -18.09 12.52
CA ALA A 162 -14.93 -16.64 12.60
C ALA A 162 -13.54 -16.10 12.95
N TYR A 163 -13.28 -14.84 12.60
CA TYR A 163 -12.21 -14.09 13.23
C TYR A 163 -12.54 -13.82 14.70
N THR A 164 -11.53 -13.98 15.55
CA THR A 164 -11.56 -13.77 16.99
C THR A 164 -10.30 -13.03 17.43
N ARG A 165 -10.34 -12.41 18.61
CA ARG A 165 -9.16 -11.83 19.26
C ARG A 165 -8.75 -12.73 20.43
N PRO A 166 -7.71 -13.58 20.28
CA PRO A 166 -7.25 -14.43 21.37
C PRO A 166 -6.58 -13.59 22.46
N LYS A 167 -6.62 -14.07 23.72
CA LYS A 167 -5.97 -13.39 24.87
C LYS A 167 -4.45 -13.18 24.67
N ALA A 168 -3.80 -14.06 23.90
CA ALA A 168 -2.38 -14.00 23.59
C ALA A 168 -2.02 -12.87 22.60
N GLY A 169 -3.00 -12.09 22.11
CA GLY A 169 -2.78 -10.99 21.17
C GLY A 169 -2.96 -11.41 19.70
N GLY A 170 -3.06 -10.41 18.82
CA GLY A 170 -3.30 -10.61 17.40
C GLY A 170 -4.76 -10.91 17.04
N ILE A 171 -4.95 -11.45 15.85
CA ILE A 171 -6.24 -11.81 15.25
C ILE A 171 -6.13 -13.24 14.74
N LEU A 172 -7.14 -14.05 15.03
CA LEU A 172 -7.14 -15.46 14.66
C LEU A 172 -8.45 -15.82 13.99
N PHE A 173 -8.39 -16.31 12.75
CA PHE A 173 -9.53 -16.93 12.09
C PHE A 173 -9.65 -18.37 12.58
N ARG A 174 -10.66 -18.67 13.38
CA ARG A 174 -11.02 -20.04 13.73
C ARG A 174 -11.77 -20.63 12.53
N SER A 175 -11.25 -21.68 11.93
CA SER A 175 -11.96 -22.37 10.84
C SER A 175 -12.98 -23.40 11.33
N ASN A 176 -12.83 -23.82 12.59
CA ASN A 176 -13.52 -24.98 13.16
C ASN A 176 -13.42 -26.23 12.24
N GLN A 177 -12.31 -26.35 11.51
CA GLN A 177 -12.08 -27.37 10.47
C GLN A 177 -13.27 -27.54 9.52
N SER A 178 -13.96 -26.44 9.22
CA SER A 178 -15.17 -26.47 8.40
C SER A 178 -14.87 -26.88 6.97
N VAL A 179 -15.84 -27.53 6.35
CA VAL A 179 -15.92 -27.73 4.89
C VAL A 179 -17.04 -26.90 4.28
N ILE A 180 -17.75 -26.07 5.05
CA ILE A 180 -18.76 -25.13 4.57
C ILE A 180 -18.08 -23.82 4.23
N ARG A 181 -18.48 -23.17 3.13
CA ARG A 181 -17.97 -21.84 2.75
C ARG A 181 -17.89 -20.92 3.98
N SER A 182 -16.76 -20.25 4.15
CA SER A 182 -16.62 -19.18 5.13
C SER A 182 -16.05 -17.93 4.48
N GLU A 183 -16.51 -16.76 4.91
CA GLU A 183 -15.91 -15.47 4.58
C GLU A 183 -15.85 -14.60 5.82
N SER A 184 -14.67 -14.05 6.11
CA SER A 184 -14.49 -13.13 7.23
C SER A 184 -13.40 -12.13 6.91
N TRP A 185 -13.49 -10.97 7.54
CA TRP A 185 -12.60 -9.85 7.32
C TRP A 185 -12.14 -9.26 8.65
N GLY A 186 -10.84 -9.02 8.78
CA GLY A 186 -10.31 -8.04 9.70
C GLY A 186 -9.89 -6.81 8.89
N ILE A 187 -10.36 -5.61 9.22
CA ILE A 187 -10.02 -4.39 8.48
C ILE A 187 -9.52 -3.33 9.45
N VAL A 188 -8.41 -2.68 9.13
CA VAL A 188 -7.86 -1.56 9.92
C VAL A 188 -7.62 -0.36 9.01
N LYS A 189 -7.90 0.83 9.53
CA LYS A 189 -7.54 2.10 8.89
C LYS A 189 -6.13 2.49 9.33
N VAL A 190 -5.26 2.79 8.38
CA VAL A 190 -3.87 3.17 8.63
C VAL A 190 -3.68 4.68 8.53
N LYS A 191 -4.46 5.32 7.66
CA LYS A 191 -4.46 6.77 7.41
C LYS A 191 -5.85 7.22 7.01
#